data_AF-A0A2U2JFB1-F1
#
_entry.id   AF-A0A2U2JFB1-F1
#
_cell.length_a   1.000
_cell.length_b   1.000
_cell.length_c   1.000
_cell.angle_alpha   90.00
_cell.angle_beta   90.00
_cell.angle_gamma   90.00
#
_symmetry.space_group_name_H-M   'P 1'
#
loop_
_entity.id
_entity.type
_entity.pdbx_description
1 polymer ?
#
loop_
_entity_poly.entity_id
_entity_poly.type
_entity_poly.pdbx_seq_one_letter_code
_entity_poly.pdbx_strand_id
1 'polypeptide(L)'
;MTLIVLLMSYSCAYESQNREKLESSFEDNFGFKPPESIKEIKLKNRGYFDFQVHYMSFTYDSNILEKIIAHDQPLNTVESNNVKFGNIIDELKEDAGLPRWFDLPNKNVDRIYYKNDFLDHTFSEYYLWIDKQTEMTYLYVHFFD
;
A
#
# COMPACT_ATOMS: atom_id res chain seq x y z
N MET A 1 29.12 34.55 11.34
CA MET A 1 28.47 34.06 10.11
C MET A 1 28.26 32.57 10.31
N THR A 2 27.07 32.17 10.73
CA THR A 2 26.80 30.81 11.23
C THR A 2 26.16 29.99 10.11
N LEU A 3 26.87 29.00 9.59
CA LEU A 3 26.42 28.13 8.51
C LEU A 3 25.58 26.99 9.12
N ILE A 4 24.25 27.10 9.04
CA ILE A 4 23.34 26.01 9.39
C ILE A 4 23.36 25.03 8.22
N VAL A 5 24.06 23.90 8.40
CA VAL A 5 23.99 22.76 7.48
C VAL A 5 22.67 22.03 7.79
N LEU A 6 21.63 22.31 7.01
CA LEU A 6 20.46 21.43 6.94
C LEU A 6 20.94 20.09 6.35
N LEU A 7 21.19 19.13 7.25
CA LEU A 7 21.23 17.72 6.92
C LEU A 7 19.82 17.34 6.44
N MET A 8 19.54 17.54 5.17
CA MET A 8 18.42 16.87 4.51
C MET A 8 18.77 15.38 4.50
N SER A 9 18.25 14.67 5.49
CA SER A 9 18.25 13.21 5.58
C SER A 9 17.57 12.67 4.32
N TYR A 10 18.35 12.44 3.26
CA TYR A 10 17.90 11.67 2.11
C TYR A 10 17.76 10.22 2.58
N SER A 11 16.59 9.90 3.10
CA SER A 11 16.14 8.53 3.26
C SER A 11 16.10 7.88 1.88
N CYS A 12 16.97 6.91 1.67
CA CYS A 12 17.01 6.14 0.44
C CYS A 12 15.97 5.03 0.56
N ALA A 13 14.84 5.18 -0.11
CA ALA A 13 13.74 4.22 -0.05
C ALA A 13 14.16 2.89 -0.73
N TYR A 14 14.02 1.76 -0.01
CA TYR A 14 14.39 0.43 -0.51
C TYR A 14 13.25 -0.19 -1.34
N GLU A 15 13.56 -0.67 -2.54
CA GLU A 15 12.64 -1.36 -3.44
C GLU A 15 13.12 -2.78 -3.69
N SER A 16 12.25 -3.77 -3.47
CA SER A 16 12.55 -5.18 -3.75
C SER A 16 11.50 -5.77 -4.68
N GLN A 17 11.98 -6.62 -5.58
CA GLN A 17 11.17 -7.46 -6.48
C GLN A 17 11.55 -8.94 -6.33
N ASN A 18 12.40 -9.29 -5.36
CA ASN A 18 12.81 -10.67 -5.13
C ASN A 18 11.72 -11.40 -4.34
N ARG A 19 10.93 -12.24 -5.04
CA ARG A 19 9.80 -12.97 -4.47
C ARG A 19 10.13 -13.68 -3.15
N GLU A 20 11.19 -14.47 -3.10
CA GLU A 20 11.55 -15.27 -1.90
C GLU A 20 11.77 -14.38 -0.67
N LYS A 21 12.34 -13.18 -0.88
CA LYS A 21 12.52 -12.18 0.19
C LYS A 21 11.24 -11.44 0.56
N LEU A 22 10.19 -11.53 -0.27
CA LEU A 22 8.92 -10.82 -0.11
C LEU A 22 7.79 -11.72 0.37
N GLU A 23 7.96 -13.05 0.33
CA GLU A 23 7.00 -13.99 0.90
C GLU A 23 6.82 -13.76 2.41
N SER A 24 7.91 -13.51 3.15
CA SER A 24 7.83 -13.19 4.57
C SER A 24 7.05 -11.90 4.80
N SER A 25 7.32 -10.83 4.03
CA SER A 25 6.58 -9.58 4.16
C SER A 25 5.10 -9.75 3.83
N PHE A 26 4.75 -10.54 2.81
CA PHE A 26 3.35 -10.86 2.52
C PHE A 26 2.71 -11.59 3.70
N GLU A 27 3.37 -12.62 4.23
CA GLU A 27 2.87 -13.39 5.37
C GLU A 27 2.71 -12.53 6.63
N ASP A 28 3.64 -11.60 6.89
CA ASP A 28 3.57 -10.66 8.02
C ASP A 28 2.36 -9.70 7.91
N ASN A 29 1.96 -9.32 6.70
CA ASN A 29 0.83 -8.39 6.48
C ASN A 29 -0.53 -9.08 6.47
N PHE A 30 -0.61 -10.33 6.01
CA PHE A 30 -1.88 -11.02 5.78
C PHE A 30 -2.10 -12.26 6.66
N GLY A 31 -1.10 -12.67 7.45
CA GLY A 31 -1.19 -13.83 8.34
C GLY A 31 -1.11 -15.19 7.63
N PHE A 32 -0.80 -15.22 6.33
CA PHE A 32 -0.63 -16.45 5.56
C PHE A 32 0.31 -16.25 4.36
N LYS A 33 0.92 -17.34 3.90
CA LYS A 33 1.83 -17.32 2.75
C LYS A 33 1.11 -17.02 1.44
N PRO A 34 1.73 -16.25 0.53
CA PRO A 34 1.17 -16.07 -0.81
C PRO A 34 1.09 -17.43 -1.51
N PRO A 35 -0.04 -17.81 -2.13
CA PRO A 35 -0.10 -19.05 -2.87
C PRO A 35 0.76 -18.98 -4.14
N GLU A 36 1.00 -20.14 -4.76
CA GLU A 36 1.72 -20.23 -6.04
C GLU A 36 1.02 -19.48 -7.20
N SER A 37 -0.29 -19.20 -7.10
CA SER A 37 -1.04 -18.43 -8.09
C SER A 37 -0.65 -16.96 -8.14
N ILE A 38 -0.23 -16.37 -7.02
CA ILE A 38 0.37 -15.05 -6.97
C ILE A 38 1.75 -15.17 -7.56
N LYS A 39 2.04 -14.60 -8.74
CA LYS A 39 3.34 -14.76 -9.42
C LYS A 39 4.33 -13.65 -9.09
N GLU A 40 3.83 -12.45 -8.90
CA GLU A 40 4.63 -11.27 -8.61
C GLU A 40 4.25 -10.71 -7.26
N ILE A 41 5.28 -10.35 -6.47
CA ILE A 41 5.14 -9.53 -5.26
C ILE A 41 6.17 -8.41 -5.40
N LYS A 42 5.73 -7.17 -5.20
CA LYS A 42 6.58 -5.97 -5.28
C LYS A 42 6.44 -5.22 -3.97
N LEU A 43 7.57 -4.74 -3.44
CA LEU A 43 7.61 -4.04 -2.16
C LEU A 43 8.44 -2.77 -2.25
N LYS A 44 7.91 -1.70 -1.68
CA LYS A 44 8.65 -0.47 -1.42
C LYS A 44 8.39 -0.01 0.01
N ASN A 45 9.49 0.14 0.76
CA ASN A 45 9.48 0.74 2.08
C ASN A 45 10.04 2.16 1.98
N ARG A 46 9.28 3.14 2.45
CA ARG A 46 9.61 4.56 2.42
C ARG A 46 9.49 5.13 3.84
N GLY A 47 10.55 5.78 4.32
CA GLY A 47 10.51 6.50 5.60
C GLY A 47 10.97 7.94 5.42
N TYR A 48 10.18 8.93 5.79
CA TYR A 48 10.60 10.34 5.82
C TYR A 48 10.01 11.00 7.07
N PHE A 49 10.82 11.72 7.87
CA PHE A 49 10.35 12.57 8.98
C PHE A 49 9.19 11.96 9.80
N ASP A 50 9.47 10.90 10.57
CA ASP A 50 8.53 10.14 11.41
C ASP A 50 7.36 9.44 10.69
N PHE A 51 7.14 9.67 9.39
CA PHE A 51 6.18 8.93 8.57
C PHE A 51 6.81 7.65 8.01
N GLN A 52 6.15 6.51 8.25
CA GLN A 52 6.49 5.23 7.65
C GLN A 52 5.39 4.84 6.67
N VAL A 53 5.79 4.65 5.42
CA VAL A 53 4.91 4.33 4.32
C VAL A 53 5.39 3.04 3.65
N HIS A 54 4.45 2.14 3.42
CA HIS A 54 4.69 0.82 2.90
C HIS A 54 3.74 0.55 1.72
N TYR A 55 4.32 0.27 0.56
CA TYR A 55 3.59 -0.17 -0.63
C TYR A 55 3.93 -1.63 -0.91
N MET A 56 2.91 -2.47 -0.98
CA MET A 56 3.01 -3.84 -1.47
C MET A 56 2.05 -4.03 -2.64
N SER A 57 2.47 -4.78 -3.66
CA SER A 57 1.61 -5.14 -4.78
C SER A 57 1.78 -6.59 -5.14
N PHE A 58 0.69 -7.25 -5.48
CA PHE A 58 0.66 -8.64 -5.87
C PHE A 58 -0.36 -8.89 -6.97
N THR A 59 -0.11 -9.90 -7.81
CA THR A 59 -1.07 -10.31 -8.84
C THR A 59 -2.43 -10.62 -8.22
N TYR A 60 -3.51 -10.17 -8.82
CA TYR A 60 -4.84 -10.40 -8.30
C TYR A 60 -5.22 -11.89 -8.38
N ASP A 61 -5.67 -12.43 -7.24
CA ASP A 61 -6.35 -13.71 -7.12
C ASP A 61 -7.57 -13.49 -6.23
N SER A 62 -8.77 -13.79 -6.74
CA SER A 62 -10.02 -13.50 -6.05
C SER A 62 -10.14 -14.22 -4.72
N ASN A 63 -9.67 -15.47 -4.63
CA ASN A 63 -9.72 -16.24 -3.39
C ASN A 63 -8.75 -15.68 -2.35
N ILE A 64 -7.60 -15.16 -2.78
CA ILE A 64 -6.65 -14.50 -1.89
C ILE A 64 -7.18 -13.16 -1.42
N LEU A 65 -7.77 -12.37 -2.31
CA LEU A 65 -8.38 -11.10 -1.91
C LEU A 65 -9.47 -11.32 -0.86
N GLU A 66 -10.36 -12.28 -1.06
CA GLU A 66 -11.42 -12.61 -0.09
C GLU A 66 -10.84 -13.03 1.26
N LYS A 67 -9.73 -13.79 1.26
CA LYS A 67 -9.01 -14.14 2.49
C LYS A 67 -8.40 -12.93 3.19
N ILE A 68 -7.80 -11.99 2.44
CA ILE A 68 -7.25 -10.76 3.00
C ILE A 68 -8.37 -9.94 3.65
N ILE A 69 -9.48 -9.76 2.94
CA ILE A 69 -10.65 -9.04 3.48
C ILE A 69 -11.17 -9.73 4.75
N ALA A 70 -11.20 -11.07 4.78
CA ALA A 70 -11.62 -11.83 5.95
C ALA A 70 -10.63 -11.75 7.12
N HIS A 71 -9.33 -11.62 6.85
CA HIS A 71 -8.29 -11.42 7.86
C HIS A 71 -8.42 -10.05 8.53
N ASP A 72 -8.63 -8.98 7.76
CA ASP A 72 -8.59 -7.60 8.23
C ASP A 72 -9.98 -7.00 8.55
N GLN A 73 -10.96 -7.81 8.97
CA GLN A 73 -12.30 -7.34 9.33
C GLN A 73 -12.23 -6.28 10.45
N PRO A 74 -12.88 -5.09 10.35
CA PRO A 74 -13.84 -4.63 9.34
C PRO A 74 -13.24 -3.57 8.39
N LEU A 75 -12.78 -3.97 7.20
CA LEU A 75 -12.43 -3.00 6.14
C LEU A 75 -13.69 -2.29 5.63
N ASN A 76 -13.62 -0.97 5.51
CA ASN A 76 -14.67 -0.17 4.89
C ASN A 76 -14.52 -0.23 3.36
N THR A 77 -15.60 -0.59 2.66
CA THR A 77 -15.62 -0.60 1.19
C THR A 77 -16.08 0.75 0.67
N VAL A 78 -15.38 1.29 -0.33
CA VAL A 78 -15.76 2.51 -1.06
C VAL A 78 -15.85 2.18 -2.54
N GLU A 79 -17.03 2.36 -3.12
CA GLU A 79 -17.29 2.10 -4.54
C GLU A 79 -16.83 3.25 -5.43
N SER A 80 -16.45 2.92 -6.66
CA SER A 80 -16.12 3.88 -7.70
C SER A 80 -17.26 4.85 -7.98
N ASN A 81 -16.92 6.08 -8.40
CA ASN A 81 -17.84 7.21 -8.63
C ASN A 81 -18.45 7.83 -7.35
N ASN A 82 -18.01 7.46 -6.15
CA ASN A 82 -18.30 8.19 -4.93
C ASN A 82 -17.29 9.34 -4.72
N VAL A 83 -17.71 10.46 -4.13
CA VAL A 83 -16.82 11.55 -3.71
C VAL A 83 -15.69 11.03 -2.82
N LYS A 84 -16.00 10.15 -1.87
CA LYS A 84 -15.03 9.53 -0.97
C LYS A 84 -13.98 8.71 -1.71
N PHE A 85 -14.38 8.02 -2.78
CA PHE A 85 -13.45 7.29 -3.64
C PHE A 85 -12.47 8.27 -4.30
N GLY A 86 -12.99 9.36 -4.86
CA GLY A 86 -12.18 10.42 -5.46
C GLY A 86 -11.17 11.00 -4.47
N ASN A 87 -11.63 11.32 -3.27
CA ASN A 87 -10.77 11.87 -2.21
C ASN A 87 -9.61 10.92 -1.85
N ILE A 88 -9.87 9.62 -1.66
CA ILE A 88 -8.82 8.63 -1.35
C ILE A 88 -7.79 8.57 -2.49
N ILE A 89 -8.25 8.54 -3.74
CA ILE A 89 -7.36 8.50 -4.91
C ILE A 89 -6.52 9.79 -5.01
N ASP A 90 -7.10 10.95 -4.71
CA ASP A 90 -6.36 12.21 -4.77
C ASP A 90 -5.33 12.33 -3.63
N GLU A 91 -5.66 11.86 -2.42
CA GLU A 91 -4.70 11.76 -1.30
C GLU A 91 -3.50 10.86 -1.63
N LEU A 92 -3.75 9.67 -2.19
CA LEU A 92 -2.68 8.77 -2.64
C LEU A 92 -1.79 9.38 -3.73
N LYS A 93 -2.33 10.26 -4.59
CA LYS A 93 -1.54 10.96 -5.62
C LYS A 93 -0.68 12.07 -5.03
N GLU A 94 -1.13 12.72 -3.96
CA GLU A 94 -0.34 13.75 -3.27
C GLU A 94 0.92 13.16 -2.62
N ASP A 95 0.93 11.86 -2.28
CA ASP A 95 2.12 11.09 -1.90
C ASP A 95 3.04 10.82 -3.11
N ALA A 96 3.57 11.87 -3.75
CA ALA A 96 4.30 11.84 -5.02
C ALA A 96 5.71 11.17 -4.97
N GLY A 97 5.98 10.31 -3.99
CA GLY A 97 7.12 9.39 -3.97
C GLY A 97 6.75 7.93 -4.25
N LEU A 98 5.67 7.72 -4.97
CA LEU A 98 5.19 6.44 -5.45
C LEU A 98 6.31 5.62 -6.14
N PRO A 99 6.33 4.29 -5.97
CA PRO A 99 7.25 3.43 -6.71
C PRO A 99 7.10 3.59 -8.23
N ARG A 100 8.18 3.45 -9.00
CA ARG A 100 8.12 3.56 -10.47
C ARG A 100 7.25 2.51 -11.14
N TRP A 101 7.01 1.38 -10.48
CA TRP A 101 6.12 0.32 -10.95
C TRP A 101 4.65 0.54 -10.57
N PHE A 102 4.37 1.56 -9.75
CA PHE A 102 3.08 1.80 -9.16
C PHE A 102 2.41 3.00 -9.83
N ASP A 103 1.50 2.70 -10.75
CA ASP A 103 0.60 3.69 -11.32
C ASP A 103 -0.74 3.61 -10.58
N LEU A 104 -1.19 4.73 -10.01
CA LEU A 104 -2.49 4.78 -9.37
C LEU A 104 -3.60 4.64 -10.42
N PRO A 105 -4.46 3.62 -10.33
CA PRO A 105 -5.56 3.44 -11.24
C PRO A 105 -6.65 4.48 -10.96
N ASN A 106 -6.79 5.47 -11.86
CA ASN A 106 -7.76 6.54 -11.70
C ASN A 106 -9.13 6.25 -12.34
N LYS A 107 -9.24 5.19 -13.15
CA LYS A 107 -10.46 4.83 -13.91
C LYS A 107 -10.83 3.35 -13.89
N ASN A 108 -9.91 2.47 -13.49
CA ASN A 108 -10.05 1.01 -13.63
C ASN A 108 -10.08 0.28 -12.28
N VAL A 109 -10.61 0.94 -11.25
CA VAL A 109 -10.86 0.34 -9.94
C VAL A 109 -12.37 0.17 -9.76
N ASP A 110 -12.79 -0.92 -9.13
CA ASP A 110 -14.19 -1.14 -8.75
C ASP A 110 -14.53 -0.53 -7.40
N ARG A 111 -13.59 -0.74 -6.47
CA ARG A 111 -13.73 -0.47 -5.05
C ARG A 111 -12.36 -0.37 -4.39
N ILE A 112 -12.30 0.41 -3.33
CA ILE A 112 -11.17 0.46 -2.40
C ILE A 112 -11.67 -0.03 -1.04
N TYR A 113 -10.93 -0.94 -0.44
CA TYR A 113 -11.12 -1.36 0.94
C TYR A 113 -10.15 -0.58 1.79
N TYR A 114 -10.61 0.05 2.88
CA TYR A 114 -9.73 0.86 3.70
C TYR A 114 -10.15 0.89 5.16
N LYS A 115 -9.20 1.22 6.04
CA LYS A 115 -9.41 1.36 7.47
C LYS A 115 -8.45 2.39 8.04
N ASN A 116 -8.99 3.24 8.92
CA ASN A 116 -8.22 4.22 9.67
C ASN A 116 -7.94 3.66 11.06
N ASP A 117 -6.87 4.17 11.68
CA ASP A 117 -6.44 3.81 13.03
C ASP A 117 -6.28 2.29 13.18
N PHE A 118 -5.64 1.68 12.18
CA PHE A 118 -5.54 0.22 12.07
C PHE A 118 -4.34 -0.35 12.84
N LEU A 119 -3.29 0.44 13.04
CA LEU A 119 -2.12 0.11 13.85
C LEU A 119 -2.13 0.91 15.16
N ASP A 120 -1.33 0.48 16.13
CA ASP A 120 -1.10 1.16 17.41
C ASP A 120 -0.14 2.36 17.24
N HIS A 121 -0.56 3.33 16.42
CA HIS A 121 0.17 4.54 16.07
C HIS A 121 -0.74 5.77 16.18
N THR A 122 -0.19 6.98 16.30
CA THR A 122 -0.95 8.24 16.44
C THR A 122 -1.92 8.47 15.26
N PHE A 123 -1.50 8.12 14.06
CA PHE A 123 -2.34 8.11 12.87
C PHE A 123 -1.92 6.92 12.00
N SER A 124 -2.87 6.11 11.53
CA SER A 124 -2.58 5.04 10.59
C SER A 124 -3.71 4.79 9.61
N GLU A 125 -3.34 4.45 8.39
CA GLU A 125 -4.25 4.17 7.30
C GLU A 125 -3.79 2.93 6.53
N TYR A 126 -4.77 2.10 6.21
CA TYR A 126 -4.59 0.89 5.42
C TYR A 126 -5.54 0.97 4.23
N TYR A 127 -5.01 0.78 3.03
CA TYR A 127 -5.76 0.80 1.78
C TYR A 127 -5.41 -0.43 0.95
N LEU A 128 -6.44 -1.12 0.48
CA LEU A 128 -6.36 -2.29 -0.37
C LEU A 128 -7.28 -2.10 -1.58
N TRP A 129 -6.74 -2.15 -2.80
CA TRP A 129 -7.55 -2.03 -4.01
C TRP A 129 -6.98 -2.80 -5.18
N ILE A 130 -7.80 -2.97 -6.22
CA ILE A 130 -7.48 -3.74 -7.41
C ILE A 130 -7.44 -2.79 -8.60
N ASP A 131 -6.34 -2.82 -9.36
CA ASP A 131 -6.31 -2.31 -10.72
C ASP A 131 -6.76 -3.42 -11.68
N LYS A 132 -7.94 -3.25 -12.27
CA LYS A 132 -8.49 -4.21 -13.23
C LYS A 132 -7.71 -4.25 -14.55
N GLN A 133 -6.92 -3.24 -14.88
CA GLN A 133 -6.16 -3.21 -16.13
C GLN A 133 -4.89 -4.04 -16.02
N THR A 134 -4.18 -3.91 -14.90
CA THR A 134 -2.93 -4.65 -14.64
C THR A 134 -3.17 -5.97 -13.92
N GLU A 135 -4.40 -6.22 -13.46
CA GLU A 135 -4.76 -7.35 -12.60
C GLU A 135 -3.85 -7.40 -11.37
N MET A 136 -3.52 -6.23 -10.79
CA MET A 136 -2.70 -6.13 -9.58
C MET A 136 -3.56 -5.65 -8.42
N THR A 137 -3.38 -6.28 -7.27
CA THR A 137 -3.86 -5.78 -6.00
C THR A 137 -2.74 -4.99 -5.34
N TYR A 138 -3.09 -3.85 -4.78
CA TYR A 138 -2.17 -2.95 -4.11
C TYR A 138 -2.60 -2.78 -2.67
N LEU A 139 -1.63 -2.91 -1.79
CA LEU A 139 -1.69 -2.59 -0.39
C LEU A 139 -0.84 -1.34 -0.17
N TYR A 140 -1.47 -0.30 0.37
CA TYR A 140 -0.80 0.88 0.89
C TYR A 140 -1.06 0.99 2.38
N VAL A 141 0.02 1.06 3.14
CA VAL A 141 0.00 1.28 4.58
C VAL A 141 0.76 2.56 4.86
N HIS A 142 0.11 3.48 5.55
CA HIS A 142 0.69 4.74 5.99
C HIS A 142 0.46 4.88 7.48
N PHE A 143 1.48 5.21 8.25
CA PHE A 143 1.33 5.52 9.65
C PHE A 143 2.36 6.52 10.15
N PHE A 144 1.99 7.17 11.26
CA PHE A 144 2.75 8.20 11.95
C PHE A 144 2.64 7.97 13.46
N ASP A 145 3.78 8.00 14.13
CA ASP A 145 3.92 7.95 15.59
C ASP A 145 3.95 9.34 16.23
#